data_AF-W4EQX7-F1
#
_entry.id   AF-W4EQX7-F1
#
_cell.length_a   1.000
_cell.length_b   1.000
_cell.length_c   1.000
_cell.angle_alpha   90.00
_cell.angle_beta   90.00
_cell.angle_gamma   90.00
#
_symmetry.space_group_name_H-M   'P 1'
#
loop_
_entity.id
_entity.type
_entity.pdbx_description
1 polymer ?
#
loop_
_entity_poly.entity_id
_entity_poly.type
_entity_poly.pdbx_seq_one_letter_code
_entity_poly.pdbx_strand_id
1 'polypeptide(L)'
;MSNKIAGIFFPAFAMLGVIAMTLTGAFGNDEANKSYFLLSLVLIFPLTFLVQGISCALNNINPWIALAVSYIAFIIILFTVLNSSAWGYGLYFLVFWIIGYFGAKGIQKLRANKNK
;
A
#
# COMPACT_ATOMS: atom_id res chain seq x y z
N MET A 1 -10.14 17.57 7.75
CA MET A 1 -8.84 17.10 8.27
C MET A 1 -8.74 15.57 8.32
N SER A 2 -9.82 14.86 8.70
CA SER A 2 -9.88 13.39 8.85
C SER A 2 -9.43 12.57 7.61
N ASN A 3 -9.78 12.99 6.38
CA ASN A 3 -9.45 12.23 5.15
C ASN A 3 -7.94 12.12 4.83
N LYS A 4 -7.09 13.02 5.38
CA LYS A 4 -5.65 13.01 5.06
C LYS A 4 -4.90 11.90 5.78
N ILE A 5 -5.31 11.60 7.01
CA ILE A 5 -4.66 10.59 7.87
C ILE A 5 -4.91 9.20 7.29
N ALA A 6 -6.15 8.91 6.86
CA ALA A 6 -6.48 7.64 6.22
C ALA A 6 -5.58 7.36 5.00
N GLY A 7 -5.33 8.36 4.15
CA GLY A 7 -4.45 8.22 2.99
C GLY A 7 -2.99 7.91 3.34
N ILE A 8 -2.49 8.39 4.48
CA ILE A 8 -1.10 8.14 4.94
C ILE A 8 -0.95 6.70 5.40
N PHE A 9 -1.89 6.21 6.21
CA PHE A 9 -1.72 4.92 6.90
C PHE A 9 -2.39 3.74 6.19
N PHE A 10 -3.16 3.96 5.12
CA PHE A 10 -3.98 2.90 4.49
C PHE A 10 -3.19 1.62 4.14
N PRO A 11 -2.04 1.67 3.44
CA PRO A 11 -1.29 0.46 3.14
C PRO A 11 -0.71 -0.18 4.40
N ALA A 12 -0.20 0.62 5.34
CA ALA A 12 0.36 0.14 6.59
C ALA A 12 -0.68 -0.63 7.42
N PHE A 13 -1.90 -0.09 7.57
CA PHE A 13 -2.98 -0.77 8.27
C PHE A 13 -3.42 -2.05 7.57
N ALA A 14 -3.57 -2.04 6.24
CA ALA A 14 -3.92 -3.24 5.48
C ALA A 14 -2.87 -4.34 5.64
N MET A 15 -1.59 -3.97 5.55
CA MET A 15 -0.45 -4.87 5.72
C MET A 15 -0.39 -5.49 7.12
N LEU A 16 -0.43 -4.66 8.15
CA LEU A 16 -0.39 -5.14 9.54
C LEU A 16 -1.64 -5.96 9.90
N GLY A 17 -2.80 -5.57 9.41
CA GLY A 17 -4.05 -6.31 9.61
C GLY A 17 -3.98 -7.71 8.99
N VAL A 18 -3.53 -7.82 7.73
CA VAL A 18 -3.37 -9.11 7.06
C VAL A 18 -2.35 -9.99 7.79
N ILE A 19 -1.23 -9.43 8.27
CA ILE A 19 -0.29 -10.22 9.09
C ILE A 19 -0.94 -10.71 10.37
N ALA A 20 -1.59 -9.83 11.12
CA ALA A 20 -2.19 -10.21 12.40
C ALA A 20 -3.18 -11.36 12.21
N MET A 21 -4.01 -11.28 11.16
CA MET A 21 -4.93 -12.36 10.78
C MET A 21 -4.21 -13.64 10.34
N THR A 22 -3.10 -13.50 9.61
CA THR A 22 -2.29 -14.65 9.16
C THR A 22 -1.65 -15.35 10.36
N LEU A 23 -1.11 -14.60 11.32
CA LEU A 23 -0.45 -15.18 12.51
C LEU A 23 -1.44 -15.85 13.47
N THR A 24 -2.71 -15.41 13.50
CA THR A 24 -3.75 -16.03 14.32
C THR A 24 -4.48 -17.19 13.63
N GLY A 25 -4.14 -17.51 12.38
CA GLY A 25 -4.85 -18.54 11.61
C GLY A 25 -6.28 -18.15 11.23
N ALA A 26 -6.61 -16.85 11.22
CA ALA A 26 -7.98 -16.36 11.01
C ALA A 26 -8.55 -16.68 9.62
N PHE A 27 -7.70 -17.02 8.65
CA PHE A 27 -8.10 -17.38 7.29
C PHE A 27 -8.38 -18.87 7.09
N GLY A 28 -8.25 -19.72 8.12
CA GLY A 28 -8.55 -21.16 8.06
C GLY A 28 -7.34 -22.04 8.33
N ASN A 29 -7.28 -23.19 7.66
CA ASN A 29 -6.14 -24.12 7.78
C ASN A 29 -4.84 -23.52 7.22
N ASP A 30 -3.69 -24.14 7.52
CA ASP A 30 -2.37 -23.60 7.17
C ASP A 30 -2.20 -23.30 5.67
N GLU A 31 -2.78 -24.13 4.80
CA GLU A 31 -2.73 -23.95 3.34
C GLU A 31 -3.57 -22.76 2.88
N ALA A 32 -4.82 -22.64 3.35
CA ALA A 32 -5.67 -21.49 3.04
C ALA A 32 -5.03 -20.21 3.55
N ASN A 33 -4.52 -20.22 4.78
CA ASN A 33 -3.92 -19.08 5.44
C ASN A 33 -2.71 -18.53 4.66
N LYS A 34 -1.81 -19.41 4.21
CA LYS A 34 -0.70 -19.04 3.31
C LYS A 34 -1.20 -18.49 1.97
N SER A 35 -2.23 -19.09 1.40
CA SER A 35 -2.80 -18.67 0.11
C SER A 35 -3.39 -17.26 0.18
N TYR A 36 -4.12 -16.93 1.25
CA TYR A 36 -4.67 -15.58 1.47
C TYR A 36 -3.58 -14.54 1.73
N PHE A 37 -2.52 -14.90 2.45
CA PHE A 37 -1.37 -14.02 2.63
C PHE A 37 -0.68 -13.72 1.29
N LEU A 38 -0.44 -14.74 0.46
CA LEU A 38 0.16 -14.56 -0.87
C LEU A 38 -0.73 -13.73 -1.81
N LEU A 39 -2.05 -13.97 -1.80
CA LEU A 39 -3.01 -13.14 -2.54
C LEU A 39 -2.92 -11.68 -2.09
N SER A 40 -2.81 -11.46 -0.78
CA SER A 40 -2.69 -10.11 -0.23
C SER A 40 -1.39 -9.44 -0.66
N LEU A 41 -0.29 -10.18 -0.65
CA LEU A 41 1.03 -9.71 -1.07
C LEU A 41 1.07 -9.33 -2.56
N VAL A 42 0.43 -10.11 -3.43
CA VAL A 42 0.47 -9.92 -4.89
C VAL A 42 -0.59 -8.94 -5.40
N LEU A 43 -1.72 -8.82 -4.72
CA LEU A 43 -2.86 -8.03 -5.20
C LEU A 43 -3.30 -6.93 -4.22
N ILE A 44 -3.59 -7.29 -2.96
CA ILE A 44 -4.18 -6.34 -2.01
C ILE A 44 -3.20 -5.21 -1.66
N PHE A 45 -1.95 -5.52 -1.30
CA PHE A 45 -0.96 -4.51 -0.93
C PHE A 45 -0.62 -3.56 -2.10
N PRO A 46 -0.35 -4.02 -3.33
CA PRO A 46 -0.15 -3.11 -4.45
C PRO A 46 -1.32 -2.17 -4.69
N LEU A 47 -2.56 -2.67 -4.57
CA LEU A 47 -3.76 -1.85 -4.70
C LEU A 47 -3.84 -0.79 -3.58
N THR A 48 -3.48 -1.12 -2.34
CA THR A 48 -3.46 -0.12 -1.27
C THR A 48 -2.39 0.95 -1.50
N PHE A 49 -1.20 0.57 -2.00
CA PHE A 49 -0.15 1.52 -2.40
C PHE A 49 -0.61 2.43 -3.55
N LEU A 50 -1.35 1.90 -4.53
CA LEU A 50 -1.95 2.70 -5.60
C LEU A 50 -2.94 3.73 -5.04
N VAL A 51 -3.84 3.30 -4.15
CA VAL A 51 -4.81 4.21 -3.49
C VAL A 51 -4.09 5.27 -2.66
N GLN A 52 -3.03 4.90 -1.94
CA GLN A 52 -2.20 5.86 -1.21
C GLN A 52 -1.54 6.88 -2.16
N GLY A 53 -0.99 6.44 -3.29
CA GLY A 53 -0.42 7.33 -4.30
C GLY A 53 -1.45 8.35 -4.81
N ILE A 54 -2.65 7.87 -5.18
CA ILE A 54 -3.76 8.73 -5.59
C ILE A 54 -4.12 9.72 -4.46
N SER A 55 -4.28 9.22 -3.24
CA SER A 55 -4.65 10.07 -2.09
C SER A 55 -3.60 11.14 -1.80
N CYS A 56 -2.32 10.82 -1.94
CA CYS A 56 -1.24 11.78 -1.75
C CYS A 56 -1.30 12.92 -2.77
N ALA A 57 -1.56 12.59 -4.04
CA ALA A 57 -1.72 13.58 -5.10
C ALA A 57 -2.98 14.45 -4.91
N LEU A 58 -4.12 13.85 -4.55
CA LEU A 58 -5.39 14.58 -4.41
C LEU A 58 -5.42 15.49 -3.18
N ASN A 59 -4.84 15.05 -2.06
CA ASN A 59 -4.99 15.73 -0.77
C ASN A 59 -3.78 16.60 -0.38
N ASN A 60 -2.78 16.75 -1.27
CA ASN A 60 -1.52 17.45 -0.99
C ASN A 60 -0.84 16.91 0.29
N ILE A 61 -0.82 15.59 0.44
CA ILE A 61 -0.10 14.91 1.54
C ILE A 61 1.36 14.80 1.11
N ASN A 62 2.30 14.93 2.06
CA ASN A 62 3.71 14.69 1.78
C ASN A 62 3.92 13.22 1.35
N PRO A 63 4.26 12.95 0.08
CA PRO A 63 4.35 11.59 -0.46
C PRO A 63 5.42 10.75 0.24
N TRP A 64 6.51 11.39 0.68
CA TRP A 64 7.63 10.70 1.32
C TRP A 64 7.27 10.17 2.70
N ILE A 65 6.45 10.92 3.47
CA ILE A 65 5.99 10.49 4.79
C ILE A 65 5.04 9.30 4.64
N ALA A 66 4.10 9.35 3.68
CA ALA A 66 3.15 8.26 3.44
C ALA A 66 3.85 6.96 3.02
N LEU A 67 4.83 7.07 2.12
CA LEU A 67 5.69 5.96 1.72
C LEU A 67 6.49 5.41 2.90
N ALA A 68 7.17 6.27 3.67
CA ALA A 68 7.97 5.83 4.82
C ALA A 68 7.14 5.02 5.82
N VAL A 69 5.95 5.50 6.18
CA VAL A 69 5.03 4.77 7.07
C VAL A 69 4.66 3.38 6.53
N SER A 70 4.42 3.29 5.22
CA SER A 70 4.03 2.03 4.59
C SER A 70 5.21 1.07 4.45
N TYR A 71 6.40 1.58 4.14
CA TYR A 71 7.61 0.77 4.09
C TYR A 71 8.06 0.28 5.46
N ILE A 72 7.84 1.05 6.54
CA ILE A 72 8.07 0.56 7.90
C ILE A 72 7.19 -0.66 8.17
N ALA A 73 5.89 -0.60 7.84
CA ALA A 73 5.01 -1.76 7.95
C ALA A 73 5.45 -2.94 7.07
N PHE A 74 5.90 -2.66 5.84
CA PHE A 74 6.47 -3.68 4.95
C PHE A 74 7.72 -4.36 5.54
N ILE A 75 8.62 -3.59 6.15
CA ILE A 75 9.82 -4.11 6.81
C ILE A 75 9.43 -5.05 7.97
N ILE A 76 8.40 -4.70 8.74
CA ILE A 76 7.87 -5.60 9.78
C ILE A 76 7.38 -6.91 9.16
N ILE A 77 6.64 -6.87 8.05
CA ILE A 77 6.25 -8.09 7.31
C ILE A 77 7.47 -8.92 6.93
N LEU A 78 8.49 -8.23 6.39
CA LEU A 78 9.68 -8.84 5.85
C LEU A 78 10.45 -9.66 6.89
N PHE A 79 10.54 -9.18 8.13
CA PHE A 79 11.20 -9.90 9.22
C PHE A 79 10.31 -10.92 9.94
N THR A 80 8.99 -10.78 9.87
CA THR A 80 8.06 -11.62 10.65
C THR A 80 7.58 -12.83 9.86
N VAL A 81 7.26 -12.66 8.57
CA VAL A 81 6.56 -13.68 7.76
C VAL A 81 7.32 -14.04 6.49
N LEU A 82 8.06 -13.09 5.91
CA LEU A 82 8.83 -13.33 4.69
C LEU A 82 10.30 -13.60 4.98
N ASN A 83 11.06 -13.90 3.93
CA ASN A 83 12.53 -13.97 4.00
C ASN A 83 13.14 -12.65 3.50
N SER A 84 14.40 -12.39 3.86
CA SER A 84 15.18 -11.23 3.40
C SER A 84 15.31 -11.15 1.88
N SER A 85 15.10 -12.24 1.14
CA SER A 85 15.05 -12.22 -0.33
C SER A 85 13.80 -11.55 -0.92
N ALA A 86 12.77 -11.26 -0.11
CA ALA A 86 11.47 -10.77 -0.55
C ALA A 86 11.41 -9.24 -0.82
N TRP A 87 12.55 -8.55 -0.87
CA TRP A 87 12.63 -7.11 -1.20
C TRP A 87 12.00 -6.75 -2.55
N GLY A 88 11.92 -7.70 -3.49
CA GLY A 88 11.28 -7.50 -4.79
C GLY A 88 9.82 -7.04 -4.68
N TYR A 89 9.07 -7.48 -3.66
CA TYR A 89 7.70 -7.01 -3.43
C TYR A 89 7.66 -5.52 -3.07
N GLY A 90 8.66 -5.02 -2.35
CA GLY A 90 8.79 -3.60 -2.05
C GLY A 90 8.91 -2.74 -3.32
N LEU A 91 9.70 -3.19 -4.30
CA LEU A 91 9.79 -2.49 -5.60
C LEU A 91 8.47 -2.57 -6.38
N TYR A 92 7.82 -3.72 -6.36
CA TYR A 92 6.51 -3.90 -7.00
C TYR A 92 5.45 -2.95 -6.41
N PHE A 93 5.43 -2.76 -5.09
CA PHE A 93 4.53 -1.80 -4.43
C PHE A 93 4.85 -0.35 -4.81
N LEU A 94 6.13 -0.01 -4.96
CA LEU A 94 6.55 1.32 -5.41
C LEU A 94 6.01 1.65 -6.79
N VAL A 95 6.03 0.69 -7.72
CA VAL A 95 5.51 0.89 -9.09
C VAL A 95 4.03 1.26 -9.04
N PHE A 96 3.22 0.54 -8.26
CA PHE A 96 1.80 0.84 -8.09
C PHE A 96 1.56 2.22 -7.47
N TRP A 97 2.36 2.59 -6.47
CA TRP A 97 2.30 3.90 -5.86
C TRP A 97 2.63 5.02 -6.86
N ILE A 98 3.68 4.86 -7.66
CA ILE A 98 4.09 5.81 -8.72
C ILE A 98 2.94 5.98 -9.72
N ILE A 99 2.36 4.88 -10.19
CA ILE A 99 1.21 4.91 -11.11
C ILE A 99 0.06 5.71 -10.50
N GLY A 100 -0.31 5.43 -9.25
CA GLY A 100 -1.37 6.15 -8.55
C GLY A 100 -1.10 7.65 -8.40
N TYR A 101 0.11 8.00 -7.95
CA TYR A 101 0.49 9.39 -7.68
C TYR A 101 0.57 10.24 -8.96
N PHE A 102 1.32 9.78 -9.96
CA PHE A 102 1.48 10.52 -11.21
C PHE A 102 0.22 10.48 -12.07
N GLY A 103 -0.53 9.37 -12.07
CA GLY A 103 -1.82 9.27 -12.74
C GLY A 103 -2.81 10.31 -12.22
N ALA A 104 -2.95 10.42 -10.89
CA ALA A 104 -3.84 11.41 -10.27
C ALA A 104 -3.39 12.86 -10.55
N LYS A 105 -2.09 13.16 -10.46
CA LYS A 105 -1.54 14.49 -10.82
C LYS A 105 -1.78 14.85 -12.28
N GLY A 106 -1.62 13.89 -13.19
CA GLY A 106 -1.90 14.07 -14.61
C GLY A 106 -3.35 14.46 -14.86
N ILE A 107 -4.29 13.75 -14.23
CA ILE A 107 -5.73 14.04 -14.32
C ILE A 107 -6.05 15.43 -13.77
N GLN A 108 -5.47 15.83 -12.63
CA GLN A 108 -5.67 17.18 -12.07
C GLN A 108 -5.18 18.27 -13.03
N LYS A 109 -4.01 18.09 -13.64
CA LYS A 109 -3.44 19.04 -14.60
C LYS A 109 -4.31 19.17 -15.86
N LEU A 110 -4.83 18.06 -16.37
CA LEU A 110 -5.75 18.05 -17.52
C LEU A 110 -7.06 18.78 -17.19
N ARG A 111 -7.62 18.58 -15.99
CA ARG A 111 -8.84 19.27 -15.55
C ARG A 111 -8.62 20.78 -15.39
N ALA A 112 -7.48 21.19 -14.85
CA ALA A 112 -7.13 22.61 -14.70
C ALA A 112 -6.99 23.31 -16.06
N ASN A 113 -6.42 22.65 -17.07
CA ASN A 113 -6.29 23.20 -18.43
C ASN A 113 -7.61 23.30 -19.18
N LYS A 114 -8.60 22.42 -18.93
CA LYS A 114 -9.92 22.50 -19.56
C LYS A 114 -10.81 23.61 -18.99
N ASN A 115 -10.54 24.05 -17.77
CA ASN A 115 -11.30 25.10 -17.08
C ASN A 115 -10.69 26.50 -17.27
N LYS A 116 -9.69 26.64 -18.13
CA LYS A 116 -8.95 27.87 -18.40
C LYS A 116 -9.22 28.29 -19.85
#